data_AF-A0A925UYM3-F1
#
_entry.id   AF-A0A925UYM3-F1
#
_cell.length_a   1.000
_cell.length_b   1.000
_cell.length_c   1.000
_cell.angle_alpha   90.00
_cell.angle_beta   90.00
_cell.angle_gamma   90.00
#
_symmetry.space_group_name_H-M   'P 1'
#
loop_
_entity.id
_entity.type
_entity.pdbx_description
1 polymer ?
#
loop_
_entity_poly.entity_id
_entity_poly.type
_entity_poly.pdbx_seq_one_letter_code
_entity_poly.pdbx_strand_id
1 'polypeptide(L)'
;GILNATFTKSRASIYVTSVDKKPLTSSRRMLLAHLTDVQNSGATFTGQERSTLTDWGTLPHLVKLGTADVTVQVQYPAYMRVYRLDLTGRRLGTVPITKLTGAIKFTVSTRDPASGNGVLYYELVSTK
;
A
#
# COMPACT_ATOMS: atom_id res chain seq x y z
N GLY A 1 -4.52 -4.06 -16.55
CA GLY A 1 -4.22 -5.44 -16.09
C GLY A 1 -5.08 -5.79 -14.89
N ILE A 2 -4.78 -6.89 -14.17
CA ILE A 2 -5.49 -7.27 -12.93
C ILE A 2 -5.40 -6.16 -11.87
N LEU A 3 -4.25 -5.48 -11.81
CA LEU A 3 -4.00 -4.33 -10.97
C LEU A 3 -3.92 -3.08 -11.86
N ASN A 4 -4.59 -2.00 -11.47
CA ASN A 4 -4.37 -0.66 -11.99
C ASN A 4 -4.20 0.29 -10.80
N ALA A 5 -3.26 1.22 -10.91
CA ALA A 5 -2.99 2.20 -9.87
C ALA A 5 -2.70 3.57 -10.46
N THR A 6 -3.26 4.61 -9.86
CA THR A 6 -3.01 6.02 -10.21
C THR A 6 -2.46 6.74 -8.99
N PHE A 7 -1.19 7.16 -9.05
CA PHE A 7 -0.53 7.90 -7.98
C PHE A 7 -0.97 9.36 -7.95
N THR A 8 -1.27 9.90 -6.78
CA THR A 8 -1.80 11.27 -6.64
C THR A 8 -0.93 12.22 -5.82
N LYS A 9 0.05 11.72 -5.03
CA LYS A 9 0.95 12.57 -4.21
C LYS A 9 2.44 12.33 -4.41
N SER A 10 2.87 11.11 -4.74
CA SER A 10 4.28 10.78 -4.87
C SER A 10 4.49 9.65 -5.87
N ARG A 11 5.69 9.55 -6.43
CA ARG A 11 6.12 8.32 -7.08
C ARG A 11 6.12 7.19 -6.05
N ALA A 12 5.74 6.00 -6.47
CA ALA A 12 5.68 4.81 -5.63
C ALA A 12 5.75 3.56 -6.48
N SER A 13 5.99 2.43 -5.84
CA SER A 13 5.75 1.10 -6.39
C SER A 13 4.52 0.49 -5.72
N ILE A 14 3.62 -0.08 -6.52
CA ILE A 14 2.52 -0.91 -6.01
C ILE A 14 2.62 -2.29 -6.63
N TYR A 15 2.58 -3.31 -5.77
CA TYR A 15 2.48 -4.70 -6.19
C TYR A 15 1.42 -5.42 -5.36
N VAL A 16 0.84 -6.46 -5.94
CA VAL A 16 -0.10 -7.36 -5.26
C VAL A 16 0.35 -8.78 -5.47
N THR A 17 0.34 -9.57 -4.40
CA THR A 17 0.63 -11.00 -4.43
C THR A 17 -0.46 -11.80 -3.73
N SER A 18 -0.70 -13.02 -4.19
CA SER A 18 -1.55 -13.98 -3.48
C SER A 18 -0.75 -14.61 -2.34
N VAL A 19 -1.38 -14.71 -1.16
CA VAL A 19 -0.86 -15.43 0.01
C VAL A 19 -1.29 -16.90 -0.03
N ASP A 20 -2.39 -17.21 -0.72
CA ASP A 20 -2.99 -18.54 -0.79
C ASP A 20 -2.61 -19.35 -2.03
N LYS A 21 -1.62 -18.89 -2.80
CA LYS A 21 -1.08 -19.51 -4.03
C LYS A 21 -2.11 -19.67 -5.17
N LYS A 22 -3.24 -18.97 -5.10
CA LYS A 22 -4.23 -18.92 -6.18
C LYS A 22 -3.96 -17.77 -7.15
N PRO A 23 -4.48 -17.82 -8.39
CA PRO A 23 -4.55 -16.64 -9.25
C PRO A 23 -5.18 -15.46 -8.51
N LEU A 24 -4.66 -14.24 -8.72
CA LEU A 24 -5.10 -13.04 -7.98
C LEU A 24 -6.63 -12.84 -8.03
N THR A 25 -7.27 -13.14 -9.15
CA THR A 25 -8.72 -12.98 -9.31
C THR A 25 -9.55 -13.92 -8.44
N SER A 26 -9.04 -15.11 -8.10
CA SER A 26 -9.71 -16.12 -7.27
C SER A 26 -9.07 -16.33 -5.89
N SER A 27 -8.06 -15.53 -5.56
CA SER A 27 -7.39 -15.55 -4.27
C SER A 27 -8.32 -15.05 -3.17
N ARG A 28 -8.33 -15.77 -2.05
CA ARG A 28 -9.06 -15.39 -0.84
C ARG A 28 -8.25 -14.48 0.06
N ARG A 29 -6.94 -14.38 -0.16
CA ARG A 29 -6.03 -13.59 0.67
C ARG A 29 -4.87 -13.09 -0.18
N MET A 30 -4.81 -11.78 -0.35
CA MET A 30 -3.73 -11.10 -1.07
C MET A 30 -3.06 -10.06 -0.16
N LEU A 31 -1.77 -9.84 -0.41
CA LEU A 31 -0.99 -8.77 0.17
C LEU A 31 -0.71 -7.73 -0.91
N LEU A 32 -1.08 -6.48 -0.66
CA LEU A 32 -0.70 -5.33 -1.47
C LEU A 32 0.36 -4.53 -0.71
N ALA A 33 1.42 -4.13 -1.41
CA ALA A 33 2.35 -3.13 -0.91
C ALA A 33 2.21 -1.81 -1.68
N HIS A 34 2.33 -0.71 -0.95
CA HIS A 34 2.41 0.65 -1.47
C HIS A 34 3.68 1.29 -0.91
N LEU A 35 4.74 1.23 -1.71
CA LEU A 35 6.08 1.60 -1.29
C LEU A 35 6.45 2.95 -1.89
N THR A 36 6.59 3.95 -1.02
CA THR A 36 7.18 5.24 -1.34
C THR A 36 8.62 5.29 -0.83
N ASP A 37 9.28 6.42 -1.01
CA ASP A 37 10.59 6.70 -0.42
C ASP A 37 10.55 6.56 1.11
N VAL A 38 11.51 5.82 1.69
CA VAL A 38 11.69 5.66 3.14
C VAL A 38 13.11 6.08 3.48
N GLN A 39 13.24 7.03 4.40
CA GLN A 39 14.52 7.64 4.76
C GLN A 39 14.68 7.72 6.28
N ASN A 40 15.91 7.79 6.77
CA ASN A 40 16.17 8.13 8.16
C ASN A 40 15.77 9.58 8.46
N SER A 41 15.42 9.85 9.72
CA SER A 41 15.17 11.20 10.20
C SER A 41 16.46 12.01 10.15
N GLY A 42 16.40 13.19 9.52
CA GLY A 42 17.56 14.07 9.39
C GLY A 42 18.58 13.66 8.34
N ALA A 43 18.32 12.65 7.51
CA ALA A 43 19.21 12.32 6.39
C ALA A 43 19.35 13.52 5.44
N THR A 44 20.59 13.83 5.05
CA THR A 44 20.90 14.97 4.15
C THR A 44 21.53 14.50 2.85
N PHE A 45 21.22 15.23 1.78
CA PHE A 45 21.65 14.91 0.43
C PHE A 45 22.11 16.16 -0.30
N THR A 46 23.00 15.99 -1.26
CA THR A 46 23.36 16.99 -2.25
C THR A 46 22.89 16.57 -3.65
N GLY A 47 22.81 17.54 -4.56
CA GLY A 47 22.25 17.38 -5.91
C GLY A 47 20.72 17.49 -5.94
N GLN A 48 20.17 17.97 -7.06
CA GLN A 48 18.72 18.22 -7.21
C GLN A 48 17.86 16.96 -7.04
N GLU A 49 18.40 15.80 -7.41
CA GLU A 49 17.70 14.51 -7.31
C GLU A 49 18.04 13.73 -6.02
N ARG A 50 18.70 14.37 -5.03
CA ARG A 50 19.26 13.70 -3.86
C ARG A 50 20.23 12.58 -4.26
N SER A 51 21.07 12.84 -5.26
CA SER A 51 21.93 11.83 -5.88
C SER A 51 23.12 11.43 -5.02
N THR A 52 23.49 12.24 -4.03
CA THR A 52 24.60 11.95 -3.10
C THR A 52 24.13 12.12 -1.66
N LEU A 53 24.25 11.07 -0.86
CA LEU A 53 23.98 11.09 0.56
C LEU A 53 25.18 11.70 1.31
N THR A 54 24.95 12.73 2.12
CA THR A 54 25.99 13.40 2.92
C THR A 54 25.90 13.09 4.40
N ASP A 55 24.71 12.75 4.89
CA ASP A 55 24.49 12.28 6.25
C ASP A 55 23.39 11.23 6.25
N TRP A 56 23.65 10.10 6.90
CA TRP A 56 22.70 9.00 7.07
C TRP A 56 21.54 9.35 8.00
N GLY A 57 21.65 10.40 8.82
CA GLY A 57 20.65 10.73 9.83
C GLY A 57 20.53 9.66 10.91
N THR A 58 19.36 9.60 11.56
CA THR A 58 19.09 8.67 12.67
C THR A 58 17.69 8.07 12.57
N LEU A 59 17.43 7.04 13.39
CA LEU A 59 16.07 6.55 13.59
C LEU A 59 15.22 7.62 14.30
N PRO A 60 13.90 7.69 14.04
CA PRO A 60 13.09 6.72 13.29
C PRO A 60 13.15 6.88 11.76
N HIS A 61 12.70 5.84 11.04
CA HIS A 61 12.44 5.94 9.61
C HIS A 61 11.19 6.78 9.30
N LEU A 62 11.27 7.62 8.27
CA LEU A 62 10.21 8.44 7.74
C LEU A 62 9.76 7.90 6.38
N VAL A 63 8.48 7.56 6.28
CA VAL A 63 7.86 7.16 5.01
C VAL A 63 7.33 8.42 4.32
N LYS A 64 7.76 8.66 3.08
CA LYS A 64 7.27 9.80 2.29
C LYS A 64 5.77 9.65 2.09
N LEU A 65 5.02 10.73 2.39
CA LEU A 65 3.59 10.75 2.21
C LEU A 65 3.23 10.53 0.74
N GLY A 66 2.50 9.46 0.48
CA GLY A 66 2.00 9.09 -0.83
C GLY A 66 0.58 8.58 -0.74
N THR A 67 -0.15 8.75 -1.82
CA THR A 67 -1.51 8.25 -2.00
C THR A 67 -1.67 7.71 -3.42
N ALA A 68 -2.47 6.65 -3.56
CA ALA A 68 -2.83 6.11 -4.86
C ALA A 68 -4.25 5.55 -4.86
N ASP A 69 -4.95 5.75 -5.97
CA ASP A 69 -6.19 5.04 -6.26
C ASP A 69 -5.86 3.70 -6.89
N VAL A 70 -6.32 2.62 -6.27
CA VAL A 70 -6.04 1.24 -6.66
C VAL A 70 -7.33 0.57 -7.11
N THR A 71 -7.27 -0.14 -8.23
CA THR A 71 -8.32 -1.06 -8.66
C THR A 71 -7.72 -2.45 -8.84
N VAL A 72 -8.33 -3.46 -8.21
CA VAL A 72 -7.93 -4.87 -8.31
C VAL A 72 -9.11 -5.69 -8.83
N GLN A 73 -8.89 -6.43 -9.92
CA GLN A 73 -9.86 -7.38 -10.45
C GLN A 73 -9.99 -8.59 -9.53
N VAL A 74 -11.23 -8.95 -9.21
CA VAL A 74 -11.57 -10.05 -8.29
C VAL A 74 -12.86 -10.73 -8.74
N GLN A 75 -12.95 -12.03 -8.52
CA GLN A 75 -14.10 -12.84 -8.94
C GLN A 75 -15.37 -12.50 -8.15
N TYR A 76 -15.23 -12.15 -6.87
CA TYR A 76 -16.36 -11.93 -5.96
C TYR A 76 -16.27 -10.60 -5.19
N PRO A 77 -16.41 -9.44 -5.85
CA PRO A 77 -16.26 -8.12 -5.22
C PRO A 77 -17.14 -7.90 -3.98
N ALA A 78 -18.34 -8.49 -3.98
CA ALA A 78 -19.30 -8.40 -2.87
C ALA A 78 -18.75 -8.92 -1.54
N TYR A 79 -17.78 -9.84 -1.57
CA TYR A 79 -17.24 -10.54 -0.40
C TYR A 79 -15.86 -10.02 0.02
N MET A 80 -15.34 -9.01 -0.69
CA MET A 80 -14.03 -8.46 -0.41
C MET A 80 -14.04 -7.46 0.74
N ARG A 81 -12.95 -7.48 1.52
CA ARG A 81 -12.58 -6.45 2.50
C ARG A 81 -11.12 -6.10 2.36
N VAL A 82 -10.77 -4.87 2.72
CA VAL A 82 -9.39 -4.38 2.68
C VAL A 82 -9.01 -3.83 4.05
N TYR A 83 -7.82 -4.19 4.52
CA TYR A 83 -7.28 -3.76 5.80
C TYR A 83 -5.90 -3.12 5.61
N ARG A 84 -5.61 -2.08 6.37
CA ARG A 84 -4.24 -1.60 6.60
C ARG A 84 -3.52 -2.57 7.53
N LEU A 85 -2.24 -2.80 7.30
CA LEU A 85 -1.39 -3.63 8.15
C LEU A 85 -0.25 -2.81 8.77
N ASP A 86 0.18 -3.18 9.97
CA ASP A 86 1.52 -2.82 10.44
C ASP A 86 2.58 -3.78 9.87
N LEU A 87 3.86 -3.52 10.17
CA LEU A 87 4.98 -4.32 9.69
C LEU A 87 5.02 -5.75 10.25
N THR A 88 4.21 -6.07 11.26
CA THR A 88 4.03 -7.45 11.76
C THR A 88 2.94 -8.21 11.01
N GLY A 89 2.18 -7.52 10.15
CA GLY A 89 1.01 -8.07 9.47
C GLY A 89 -0.28 -7.99 10.27
N ARG A 90 -0.28 -7.32 11.44
CA ARG A 90 -1.49 -7.12 12.24
C ARG A 90 -2.37 -6.05 11.58
N ARG A 91 -3.67 -6.30 11.52
CA ARG A 91 -4.67 -5.37 10.98
C ARG A 91 -4.78 -4.12 11.87
N LEU A 92 -4.61 -2.95 11.26
CA LEU A 92 -4.76 -1.65 11.91
C LEU A 92 -6.19 -1.10 11.77
N GLY A 93 -6.87 -1.45 10.69
CA GLY A 93 -8.25 -1.05 10.46
C GLY A 93 -8.69 -1.24 9.01
N THR A 94 -9.99 -1.18 8.77
CA THR A 94 -10.57 -1.33 7.42
C THR A 94 -10.24 -0.13 6.54
N VAL A 95 -10.18 -0.37 5.24
CA VAL A 95 -10.17 0.64 4.19
C VAL A 95 -11.52 0.58 3.47
N PRO A 96 -12.26 1.69 3.35
CA PRO A 96 -13.48 1.74 2.55
C PRO A 96 -13.19 1.33 1.10
N ILE A 97 -14.05 0.49 0.54
CA ILE A 97 -13.92 0.05 -0.86
C ILE A 97 -15.21 0.30 -1.63
N THR A 98 -15.06 0.68 -2.89
CA THR A 98 -16.12 0.68 -3.88
C THR A 98 -16.11 -0.65 -4.60
N LYS A 99 -17.25 -1.35 -4.59
CA LYS A 99 -17.43 -2.61 -5.31
C LYS A 99 -17.89 -2.30 -6.73
N LEU A 100 -17.18 -2.84 -7.71
CA LEU A 100 -17.47 -2.69 -9.14
C LEU A 100 -17.81 -4.06 -9.73
N THR A 101 -18.27 -4.08 -10.99
CA THR A 101 -18.41 -5.33 -11.74
C THR A 101 -17.03 -5.96 -11.97
N GLY A 102 -16.75 -7.08 -11.28
CA GLY A 102 -15.49 -7.84 -11.42
C GLY A 102 -14.25 -7.20 -10.78
N ALA A 103 -14.40 -6.15 -9.96
CA ALA A 103 -13.28 -5.48 -9.31
C ALA A 103 -13.66 -4.78 -8.00
N ILE A 104 -12.65 -4.41 -7.22
CA ILE A 104 -12.78 -3.47 -6.11
C ILE A 104 -11.88 -2.26 -6.36
N LYS A 105 -12.36 -1.06 -6.00
CA LYS A 105 -11.59 0.18 -6.02
C LYS A 105 -11.44 0.74 -4.60
N PHE A 106 -10.25 1.20 -4.24
CA PHE A 106 -9.97 1.81 -2.95
C PHE A 106 -8.73 2.70 -3.02
N THR A 107 -8.55 3.56 -2.03
CA THR A 107 -7.40 4.47 -1.94
C THR A 107 -6.43 3.94 -0.88
N VAL A 108 -5.14 3.87 -1.24
CA VAL A 108 -4.04 3.58 -0.31
C VAL A 108 -3.33 4.88 0.07
N SER A 109 -2.86 4.98 1.30
CA SER A 109 -2.10 6.10 1.88
C SER A 109 -0.91 5.57 2.68
N THR A 110 0.26 6.18 2.56
CA THR A 110 1.39 5.81 3.43
C THR A 110 1.31 6.36 4.85
N ARG A 111 0.25 7.10 5.17
CA ARG A 111 -0.03 7.61 6.51
C ARG A 111 -1.30 6.96 7.06
N ASP A 112 -1.18 6.33 8.21
CA ASP A 112 -2.31 5.85 8.98
C ASP A 112 -3.16 7.03 9.50
N PRO A 113 -4.48 7.06 9.27
CA PRO A 113 -5.32 8.16 9.72
C PRO A 113 -5.51 8.24 11.24
N ALA A 114 -5.32 7.15 11.99
CA ALA A 114 -5.53 7.15 13.44
C ALA A 114 -4.26 7.49 14.22
N SER A 115 -3.14 6.86 13.86
CA SER A 115 -1.86 7.00 14.56
C SER A 115 -0.89 7.99 13.89
N GLY A 116 -1.07 8.29 12.60
CA GLY A 116 -0.09 9.04 11.81
C GLY A 116 1.13 8.23 11.38
N ASN A 117 1.26 6.97 11.82
CA ASN A 117 2.38 6.10 11.49
C ASN A 117 2.40 5.69 10.00
N GLY A 118 3.56 5.22 9.54
CA GLY A 118 3.74 4.70 8.19
C GLY A 118 2.91 3.44 7.93
N VAL A 119 2.18 3.40 6.82
CA VAL A 119 1.47 2.19 6.34
C VAL A 119 1.97 1.81 4.96
N LEU A 120 2.62 0.66 4.86
CA LEU A 120 3.22 0.17 3.62
C LEU A 120 2.43 -1.00 3.03
N TYR A 121 1.66 -1.71 3.85
CA TYR A 121 1.02 -2.96 3.48
C TYR A 121 -0.49 -2.96 3.73
N TYR A 122 -1.18 -3.68 2.87
CA TYR A 122 -2.62 -3.84 2.89
C TYR A 122 -2.98 -5.30 2.66
N GLU A 123 -3.96 -5.79 3.42
CA GLU A 123 -4.53 -7.12 3.22
C GLU A 123 -5.84 -7.00 2.47
N LEU A 124 -5.98 -7.74 1.37
CA LEU A 124 -7.24 -7.91 0.66
C LEU A 124 -7.73 -9.33 0.95
N VAL A 125 -8.94 -9.48 1.49
CA VAL A 125 -9.50 -10.79 1.85
C VAL A 125 -10.90 -10.99 1.29
N SER A 126 -11.19 -12.21 0.85
CA SER A 126 -12.53 -12.68 0.50
C SER A 126 -13.10 -13.53 1.63
N THR A 127 -14.39 -13.36 1.95
CA THR A 127 -15.10 -14.27 2.87
C THR A 127 -15.85 -15.40 2.16
N LYS A 128 -15.67 -15.54 0.85
CA LYS A 128 -16.23 -16.62 0.03
C LYS A 128 -15.14 -17.62 -0.33
#